data_AF-A0A087NI34-F1
#
_entry.id   AF-A0A087NI34-F1
#
_cell.length_a   1.000
_cell.length_b   1.000
_cell.length_c   1.000
_cell.angle_alpha   90.00
_cell.angle_beta   90.00
_cell.angle_gamma   90.00
#
_symmetry.space_group_name_H-M   'P 1'
#
loop_
_entity.id
_entity.type
_entity.pdbx_description
1 polymer ?
#
loop_
_entity_poly.entity_id
_entity_poly.type
_entity_poly.pdbx_seq_one_letter_code
_entity_poly.pdbx_strand_id
1 'polypeptide(L)'
;MQVLYSRAIDPYFNLQGGIRQDFGRGPDRTYATIGVEGLAPGMFEVEGALFLSTKGDVLGRVEGYYDQRITQRLILQPRAEVNFAAQDIPENDIGSGLVNIELGARLRYEFSRQFAPYIGVSYLRKAGDTARLSRLAGEDVHATSFVAGVRFWF
;
A
#
# COMPACT_ATOMS: atom_id res chain seq x y z
N MET A 1 6.95 -11.26 -0.94
CA MET A 1 5.96 -12.28 -0.50
C MET A 1 5.63 -12.04 0.96
N GLN A 2 4.42 -12.37 1.41
CA GLN A 2 3.99 -12.15 2.78
C GLN A 2 3.07 -13.27 3.25
N VAL A 3 3.20 -13.65 4.51
CA VAL A 3 2.34 -14.62 5.19
C VAL A 3 1.82 -13.95 6.46
N LEU A 4 0.50 -13.84 6.58
CA LEU A 4 -0.17 -13.20 7.71
C LEU A 4 -1.15 -14.18 8.36
N TYR A 5 -1.14 -14.19 9.69
CA TYR A 5 -2.22 -14.71 10.49
C TYR A 5 -3.15 -13.55 10.87
N SER A 6 -4.45 -13.74 10.65
CA SER A 6 -5.47 -12.72 10.92
C SER A 6 -6.42 -13.23 12.01
N ARG A 7 -6.77 -12.34 12.94
CA ARG A 7 -7.71 -12.60 14.02
C ARG A 7 -8.64 -11.40 14.21
N ALA A 8 -9.95 -11.66 14.13
CA ALA A 8 -10.96 -10.67 14.44
C ALA A 8 -10.82 -10.17 15.89
N ILE A 9 -10.76 -8.85 16.04
CA ILE A 9 -10.80 -8.18 17.34
C ILE A 9 -12.20 -7.65 17.63
N ASP A 10 -12.96 -7.28 16.59
CA ASP A 10 -14.36 -6.91 16.64
C ASP A 10 -15.05 -7.24 15.28
N PRO A 11 -16.35 -6.95 15.06
CA PRO A 11 -17.05 -7.25 13.81
C PRO A 11 -16.53 -6.53 12.55
N TYR A 12 -15.78 -5.44 12.73
CA TYR A 12 -15.32 -4.56 11.67
C TYR A 12 -13.80 -4.60 11.47
N PHE A 13 -13.04 -5.01 12.50
CA PHE A 13 -11.57 -4.98 12.50
C PHE A 13 -10.94 -6.32 12.82
N ASN A 14 -9.87 -6.61 12.10
CA ASN A 14 -9.00 -7.75 12.30
C ASN A 14 -7.59 -7.27 12.65
N LEU A 15 -6.98 -7.92 13.64
CA LEU A 15 -5.56 -7.80 13.92
C LEU A 15 -4.79 -8.84 13.10
N GLN A 16 -3.67 -8.43 12.52
CA GLN A 16 -2.83 -9.26 11.68
C GLN A 16 -1.41 -9.29 12.22
N GLY A 17 -0.78 -10.46 12.15
CA GLY A 17 0.62 -10.65 12.50
C GLY A 17 1.26 -11.66 11.56
N GLY A 18 2.51 -11.44 11.16
CA GLY A 18 3.16 -12.36 10.24
C GLY A 18 4.56 -11.95 9.81
N ILE A 19 5.00 -12.54 8.70
CA ILE A 19 6.33 -12.35 8.13
C ILE A 19 6.20 -11.91 6.68
N ARG A 20 6.95 -10.87 6.31
CA ARG A 20 7.10 -10.39 4.94
C ARG A 20 8.55 -10.59 4.50
N GLN A 21 8.73 -11.08 3.28
CA GLN A 21 10.03 -11.22 2.64
C GLN A 21 10.00 -10.43 1.33
N ASP A 22 10.85 -9.43 1.23
CA ASP A 22 11.04 -8.68 -0.01
C ASP A 22 12.17 -9.31 -0.84
N PHE A 23 11.88 -9.53 -2.12
CA PHE A 23 12.81 -10.07 -3.12
C PHE A 23 12.90 -9.05 -4.26
N GLY A 24 14.11 -8.64 -4.68
CA GLY A 24 14.25 -7.65 -5.77
C GLY A 24 15.55 -6.86 -5.76
N ARG A 25 15.55 -5.67 -6.39
CA ARG A 25 16.70 -4.74 -6.37
C ARG A 25 16.83 -4.10 -4.99
N GLY A 26 17.78 -4.60 -4.21
CA GLY A 26 18.09 -4.20 -2.84
C GLY A 26 18.59 -5.43 -2.06
N PRO A 27 19.10 -5.27 -0.82
CA PRO A 27 19.38 -6.41 0.02
C PRO A 27 18.08 -7.16 0.34
N ASP A 28 18.10 -8.49 0.21
CA ASP A 28 16.98 -9.35 0.64
C ASP A 28 16.64 -9.02 2.10
N ARG A 29 15.36 -8.71 2.36
CA ARG A 29 14.95 -8.23 3.67
C ARG A 29 13.70 -8.94 4.16
N THR A 30 13.86 -9.53 5.34
CA THR A 30 12.77 -10.15 6.09
C THR A 30 12.25 -9.16 7.11
N TYR A 31 10.94 -9.06 7.23
CA TYR A 31 10.24 -8.20 8.16
C TYR A 31 9.27 -9.02 9.00
N ALA A 32 9.26 -8.77 10.31
CA ALA A 32 8.10 -9.06 11.13
C ALA A 32 7.04 -7.99 10.89
N THR A 33 5.80 -8.40 10.67
CA THR A 33 4.68 -7.50 10.39
C THR A 33 3.63 -7.61 11.48
N ILE A 34 3.11 -6.48 11.93
CA ILE A 34 1.88 -6.38 12.70
C ILE A 34 0.98 -5.32 12.07
N GLY A 35 -0.31 -5.58 11.95
CA GLY A 35 -1.22 -4.63 11.33
C GLY A 35 -2.66 -4.81 11.77
N VAL A 36 -3.50 -3.87 11.38
CA VAL A 36 -4.94 -3.88 11.57
C VAL A 36 -5.58 -3.61 10.22
N GLU A 37 -6.58 -4.40 9.85
CA GLU A 37 -7.39 -4.22 8.65
C GLU A 37 -8.86 -4.19 9.06
N GLY A 38 -9.64 -3.29 8.50
CA GLY A 38 -11.07 -3.27 8.78
C GLY A 38 -11.88 -2.25 7.99
N LEU A 39 -13.15 -2.18 8.37
CA LEU A 39 -14.14 -1.27 7.79
C LEU A 39 -14.36 -0.08 8.72
N ALA A 40 -13.88 1.09 8.31
CA ALA A 40 -14.14 2.35 8.99
C ALA A 40 -15.54 2.92 8.66
N PRO A 41 -16.08 3.85 9.49
CA PRO A 41 -17.36 4.49 9.24
C PRO A 41 -17.47 5.06 7.82
N GLY A 42 -18.59 4.79 7.14
CA GLY A 42 -18.76 5.11 5.72
C GLY A 42 -18.36 3.98 4.76
N MET A 43 -18.07 2.78 5.28
CA MET A 43 -17.67 1.59 4.51
C MET A 43 -16.31 1.77 3.79
N PHE A 44 -15.41 2.54 4.40
CA PHE A 44 -14.03 2.65 3.93
C PHE A 44 -13.25 1.43 4.39
N GLU A 45 -12.53 0.80 3.48
CA GLU A 45 -11.59 -0.25 3.82
C GLU A 45 -10.27 0.41 4.19
N VAL A 46 -9.80 0.15 5.41
CA VAL A 46 -8.60 0.78 5.98
C VAL A 46 -7.65 -0.28 6.50
N GLU A 47 -6.37 -0.06 6.26
CA GLU A 47 -5.29 -0.91 6.73
C GLU A 47 -4.21 -0.04 7.36
N GLY A 48 -3.69 -0.47 8.52
CA GLY A 48 -2.49 0.08 9.12
C GLY A 48 -1.52 -1.05 9.43
N ALA A 49 -0.25 -0.91 9.06
CA ALA A 49 0.76 -1.94 9.31
C ALA A 49 2.08 -1.32 9.77
N LEU A 50 2.77 -2.04 10.65
CA LEU A 50 4.14 -1.79 11.07
C LEU A 50 5.01 -2.97 10.65
N PHE A 51 6.20 -2.68 10.17
CA PHE A 51 7.18 -3.65 9.70
C PHE A 51 8.50 -3.44 10.44
N LEU A 52 9.05 -4.50 11.02
CA LEU A 52 10.36 -4.51 11.66
C LEU A 52 11.31 -5.43 10.88
N SER A 53 12.35 -4.87 10.28
CA SER A 53 13.33 -5.62 9.49
C SER A 53 14.31 -6.39 10.37
N THR A 54 14.96 -7.41 9.80
CA THR A 54 16.07 -8.13 10.45
C THR A 54 17.29 -7.25 10.76
N LYS A 55 17.43 -6.08 10.14
CA LYS A 55 18.47 -5.09 10.47
C LYS A 55 18.02 -4.06 11.51
N GLY A 56 16.77 -4.12 11.96
CA GLY A 56 16.19 -3.18 12.93
C GLY A 56 15.47 -1.98 12.31
N ASP A 57 15.22 -1.99 11.00
CA ASP A 57 14.49 -0.90 10.33
C ASP A 57 13.00 -0.97 10.67
N VAL A 58 12.42 0.15 11.08
CA VAL A 58 10.99 0.24 11.42
C VAL A 58 10.29 1.08 10.37
N LEU A 59 9.35 0.45 9.67
CA LEU A 59 8.50 1.07 8.67
C LEU A 59 7.05 1.03 9.11
N GLY A 60 6.29 2.03 8.69
CA GLY A 60 4.85 2.11 8.89
C GLY A 60 4.13 2.35 7.57
N ARG A 61 2.93 1.80 7.44
CA ARG A 61 2.04 2.02 6.31
C ARG A 61 0.63 2.25 6.82
N VAL A 62 -0.06 3.21 6.20
CA VAL A 62 -1.50 3.36 6.32
C VAL A 62 -2.06 3.42 4.90
N GLU A 63 -3.02 2.55 4.61
CA GLU A 63 -3.73 2.49 3.35
C GLU A 63 -5.24 2.62 3.61
N GLY A 64 -5.94 3.28 2.70
CA GLY A 64 -7.39 3.26 2.68
C GLY A 64 -7.93 3.33 1.26
N TYR A 65 -9.04 2.64 1.01
CA TYR A 65 -9.75 2.72 -0.25
C TYR A 65 -11.27 2.60 -0.04
N TYR A 66 -12.02 2.89 -1.10
CA TYR A 66 -13.46 2.86 -1.07
C TYR A 66 -14.05 2.34 -2.38
N ASP A 67 -14.84 1.28 -2.35
CA ASP A 67 -15.49 0.72 -3.54
C ASP A 67 -16.79 1.48 -3.87
N GLN A 68 -16.66 2.64 -4.52
CA GLN A 68 -17.81 3.42 -4.98
C GLN A 68 -18.45 2.74 -6.20
N ARG A 69 -19.63 2.16 -5.99
CA ARG A 69 -20.48 1.67 -7.08
C ARG A 69 -21.08 2.86 -7.81
N ILE A 70 -20.67 3.08 -9.06
CA ILE A 70 -21.27 4.06 -9.97
C ILE A 70 -22.50 3.42 -10.62
N THR A 71 -22.38 2.15 -11.02
CA THR A 71 -23.49 1.31 -11.46
C THR A 71 -23.37 -0.07 -10.80
N GLN A 72 -24.29 -1.00 -11.11
CA GLN A 72 -24.19 -2.39 -10.64
C GLN A 72 -23.00 -3.16 -11.21
N ARG A 73 -22.32 -2.62 -12.24
CA ARG A 73 -21.16 -3.26 -12.90
C ARG A 73 -19.93 -2.35 -12.97
N LEU A 74 -20.07 -1.05 -12.71
CA LEU A 74 -18.98 -0.08 -12.78
C LEU A 74 -18.65 0.40 -11.37
N ILE A 75 -17.42 0.09 -10.91
CA ILE A 75 -16.92 0.45 -9.59
C ILE A 75 -15.70 1.35 -9.76
N LEU A 76 -15.76 2.52 -9.13
CA LEU A 76 -14.61 3.41 -8.98
C LEU A 76 -14.03 3.18 -7.58
N GLN A 77 -12.73 2.90 -7.52
CA GLN A 77 -12.00 2.66 -6.29
C GLN A 77 -10.91 3.73 -6.12
N PRO A 78 -11.21 4.88 -5.49
CA PRO A 78 -10.17 5.75 -4.95
C PRO A 78 -9.38 5.03 -3.85
N ARG A 79 -8.07 5.26 -3.82
CA ARG A 79 -7.12 4.74 -2.83
C ARG A 79 -6.17 5.85 -2.39
N ALA A 80 -5.78 5.83 -1.12
CA ALA A 80 -4.68 6.60 -0.60
C ALA A 80 -3.77 5.68 0.23
N GLU A 81 -2.46 5.81 0.06
CA GLU A 81 -1.45 5.12 0.86
C GLU A 81 -0.44 6.14 1.37
N VAL A 82 -0.01 5.98 2.62
CA VAL A 82 1.00 6.81 3.26
C VAL A 82 2.02 5.89 3.93
N ASN A 83 3.30 6.10 3.63
CA ASN A 83 4.40 5.31 4.18
C ASN A 83 5.31 6.16 5.08
N PHE A 84 5.78 5.55 6.16
CA PHE A 84 6.61 6.16 7.19
C PHE A 84 7.83 5.28 7.49
N ALA A 85 8.92 5.92 7.95
CA ALA A 85 10.12 5.26 8.45
C ALA A 85 10.53 5.90 9.79
N ALA A 86 10.90 5.10 10.79
CA ALA A 86 11.33 5.65 12.07
C ALA A 86 12.79 6.14 12.05
N GLN A 87 13.57 5.69 11.06
CA GLN A 87 14.98 6.04 10.87
C GLN A 87 15.32 6.21 9.39
N ASP A 88 16.50 6.76 9.12
CA ASP A 88 17.08 6.74 7.79
C ASP A 88 17.49 5.31 7.42
N ILE A 89 17.19 4.89 6.19
CA ILE A 89 17.53 3.59 5.62
C ILE A 89 18.28 3.86 4.30
N PRO A 90 19.58 4.20 4.37
CA PRO A 90 20.35 4.61 3.19
C PRO A 90 20.42 3.54 2.10
N GLU A 91 20.37 2.25 2.47
CA GLU A 91 20.42 1.17 1.47
C GLU A 91 19.18 1.09 0.57
N ASN A 92 18.12 1.85 0.90
CA ASN A 92 16.87 1.91 0.17
C ASN A 92 16.52 3.34 -0.28
N ASP A 93 17.43 4.30 -0.10
CA ASP A 93 17.21 5.74 -0.35
C ASP A 93 15.98 6.31 0.39
N ILE A 94 15.69 5.76 1.57
CA ILE A 94 14.58 6.17 2.43
C ILE A 94 15.13 7.04 3.57
N GLY A 95 14.59 8.24 3.72
CA GLY A 95 14.81 9.10 4.87
C GLY A 95 13.76 8.88 5.95
N SER A 96 14.10 9.22 7.18
CA SER A 96 13.21 9.14 8.34
C SER A 96 11.97 10.04 8.21
N GLY A 97 10.92 9.68 8.96
CA GLY A 97 9.63 10.39 8.98
C GLY A 97 8.70 9.94 7.87
N LEU A 98 8.02 10.90 7.23
CA LEU A 98 7.09 10.64 6.13
C LEU A 98 7.88 10.35 4.84
N VAL A 99 7.76 9.12 4.34
CA VAL A 99 8.50 8.64 3.17
C VAL A 99 7.83 9.10 1.89
N ASN A 100 6.55 8.78 1.72
CA ASN A 100 5.77 9.16 0.56
C ASN A 100 4.27 9.14 0.84
N ILE A 101 3.52 9.73 -0.09
CA ILE A 101 2.08 9.64 -0.22
C ILE A 101 1.78 9.15 -1.62
N GLU A 102 0.90 8.16 -1.74
CA GLU A 102 0.38 7.67 -3.01
C GLU A 102 -1.14 7.86 -3.07
N LEU A 103 -1.60 8.46 -4.15
CA LEU A 103 -3.03 8.64 -4.44
C LEU A 103 -3.36 7.87 -5.71
N GLY A 104 -4.33 6.98 -5.63
CA GLY A 104 -4.73 6.12 -6.73
C GLY A 104 -6.22 6.18 -7.01
N ALA A 105 -6.58 5.89 -8.26
CA ALA A 105 -7.95 5.62 -8.65
C ALA A 105 -7.96 4.47 -9.64
N ARG A 106 -8.80 3.46 -9.37
CA ARG A 106 -9.00 2.31 -10.25
C ARG A 106 -10.46 2.22 -10.66
N LEU A 107 -10.70 2.10 -11.96
CA LEU A 107 -12.02 1.86 -12.53
C LEU A 107 -12.12 0.39 -12.93
N ARG A 108 -13.04 -0.34 -12.30
CA ARG A 108 -13.32 -1.76 -12.53
C ARG A 108 -14.68 -1.91 -13.21
N TYR A 109 -14.74 -2.72 -14.27
CA TYR A 109 -15.98 -3.09 -14.93
C TYR A 109 -16.22 -4.60 -14.82
N GLU A 110 -17.34 -4.99 -14.23
CA GLU A 110 -17.73 -6.38 -14.00
C GLU A 110 -18.63 -6.87 -15.14
N PHE A 111 -18.04 -7.50 -16.17
CA PHE A 111 -18.81 -8.16 -17.24
C PHE A 111 -19.61 -9.33 -16.68
N SER A 112 -18.94 -10.13 -15.84
CA SER A 112 -19.51 -11.13 -14.95
C SER A 112 -18.82 -11.03 -13.59
N ARG A 113 -19.37 -11.66 -12.55
CA ARG A 113 -18.70 -11.69 -11.24
C ARG A 113 -17.31 -12.35 -11.31
N GLN A 114 -17.12 -13.25 -12.26
CA GLN A 114 -15.89 -14.01 -12.51
C GLN A 114 -14.90 -13.31 -13.43
N PHE A 115 -15.31 -12.25 -14.15
CA PHE A 115 -14.45 -11.56 -15.12
C PHE A 115 -14.64 -10.05 -15.05
N ALA A 116 -13.63 -9.38 -14.50
CA ALA A 116 -13.67 -7.95 -14.24
C ALA A 116 -12.35 -7.25 -14.66
N PRO A 117 -12.25 -6.73 -15.90
CA PRO A 117 -11.16 -5.85 -16.30
C PRO A 117 -11.18 -4.54 -15.50
N TYR A 118 -10.00 -3.96 -15.35
CA TYR A 118 -9.82 -2.69 -14.70
C TYR A 118 -8.69 -1.88 -15.33
N ILE A 119 -8.82 -0.57 -15.22
CA ILE A 119 -7.77 0.41 -15.49
C ILE A 119 -7.55 1.25 -14.25
N GLY A 120 -6.37 1.83 -14.09
CA GLY A 120 -6.10 2.72 -12.97
C GLY A 120 -4.95 3.67 -13.24
N VAL A 121 -4.93 4.73 -12.43
CA VAL A 121 -3.85 5.70 -12.34
C VAL A 121 -3.43 5.80 -10.89
N SER A 122 -2.13 5.98 -10.66
CA SER A 122 -1.54 6.24 -9.36
C SER A 122 -0.58 7.42 -9.49
N TYR A 123 -0.59 8.28 -8.50
CA TYR A 123 0.33 9.39 -8.34
C TYR A 123 1.04 9.23 -7.01
N LEU A 124 2.34 9.01 -7.06
CA LEU A 124 3.22 8.93 -5.91
C LEU A 124 3.99 10.23 -5.76
N ARG A 125 4.14 10.70 -4.53
CA ARG A 125 4.99 11.82 -4.18
C ARG A 125 5.85 11.46 -2.97
N LYS A 126 7.17 11.47 -3.15
CA LYS A 126 8.15 11.38 -2.06
C LYS A 126 8.05 12.64 -1.19
N ALA A 127 8.22 12.48 0.11
CA ALA A 127 8.11 13.56 1.10
C ALA A 127 9.31 13.58 2.06
N GLY A 128 9.39 14.62 2.90
CA GLY A 128 10.39 14.73 3.95
C GLY A 128 11.84 14.56 3.47
N ASP A 129 12.63 13.87 4.28
CA ASP A 129 14.03 13.56 3.96
C ASP A 129 14.18 12.62 2.77
N THR A 130 13.23 11.71 2.55
CA THR A 130 13.20 10.85 1.36
C THR A 130 13.18 11.70 0.08
N ALA A 131 12.35 12.73 0.03
CA ALA A 131 12.33 13.65 -1.11
C ALA A 131 13.63 14.45 -1.26
N ARG A 132 14.29 14.80 -0.15
CA ARG A 132 15.59 15.49 -0.18
C ARG A 132 16.68 14.59 -0.74
N LEU A 133 16.76 13.33 -0.29
CA LEU A 133 17.71 12.33 -0.78
C LEU A 133 17.54 12.10 -2.29
N SER A 134 16.30 11.91 -2.75
CA SER A 134 16.03 11.72 -4.19
C SER A 134 16.47 12.92 -5.03
N ARG A 135 16.21 14.16 -4.59
CA ARG A 135 16.70 15.35 -5.31
C ARG A 135 18.22 15.42 -5.38
N LEU A 136 18.91 15.04 -4.30
CA LEU A 136 20.37 15.01 -4.26
C LEU A 136 20.95 13.94 -5.19
N ALA A 137 20.24 12.83 -5.38
CA ALA A 137 20.56 11.80 -6.35
C ALA A 137 20.17 12.16 -7.81
N GLY A 138 19.55 13.32 -8.04
CA GLY A 138 19.05 13.72 -9.36
C GLY A 138 17.78 12.97 -9.79
N GLU A 139 17.08 12.34 -8.85
CA GLU A 139 15.85 11.59 -9.11
C GLU A 139 14.60 12.47 -8.94
N ASP A 140 13.53 12.07 -9.63
CA ASP A 140 12.22 12.67 -9.45
C ASP A 140 11.61 12.34 -8.07
N VAL A 141 10.93 13.33 -7.50
CA VAL A 141 10.18 13.18 -6.25
C VAL A 141 8.69 12.87 -6.49
N HIS A 142 8.30 12.70 -7.74
CA HIS A 142 6.94 12.35 -8.15
C HIS A 142 6.98 11.29 -9.25
N ALA A 143 6.00 10.40 -9.23
CA ALA A 143 5.83 9.39 -10.27
C ALA A 143 4.33 9.19 -10.55
N THR A 144 3.96 9.14 -11.83
CA THR A 144 2.61 8.79 -12.25
C THR A 144 2.65 7.46 -12.97
N SER A 145 1.88 6.48 -12.51
CA SER A 145 1.81 5.16 -13.13
C SER A 145 0.40 4.84 -13.59
N PHE A 146 0.30 4.24 -14.77
CA PHE A 146 -0.94 3.72 -15.33
C PHE A 146 -0.91 2.19 -15.27
N VAL A 147 -2.03 1.59 -14.88
CA VAL A 147 -2.18 0.14 -14.80
C VAL A 147 -3.42 -0.30 -15.56
N ALA A 148 -3.32 -1.41 -16.27
CA ALA A 148 -4.45 -2.12 -16.83
C ALA A 148 -4.31 -3.60 -16.48
N GLY A 149 -5.41 -4.25 -16.12
CA GLY A 149 -5.40 -5.65 -15.72
C GLY A 149 -6.79 -6.28 -15.76
N VAL A 150 -6.83 -7.58 -15.48
CA VAL A 150 -8.07 -8.36 -15.43
C VAL A 150 -8.09 -9.17 -14.16
N ARG A 151 -9.18 -9.06 -13.39
CA ARG A 151 -9.47 -9.97 -12.27
C ARG A 151 -10.32 -11.12 -12.78
N PHE A 152 -9.90 -12.35 -12.50
CA PHE A 152 -10.64 -13.56 -12.81
C PHE A 152 -10.62 -14.57 -11.66
N TRP A 153 -11.69 -15.35 -11.51
CA TRP A 153 -11.80 -16.46 -10.54
C TRP A 153 -12.85 -17.49 -11.02
N PHE A 154 -12.74 -18.74 -10.54
CA PHE A 154 -13.60 -19.88 -10.89
C PHE A 154 -14.27 -20.50 -9.67
#